data_AF-A0A941GI64-F1
#
_entry.id   AF-A0A941GI64-F1
#
_cell.length_a   1.000
_cell.length_b   1.000
_cell.length_c   1.000
_cell.angle_alpha   90.00
_cell.angle_beta   90.00
_cell.angle_gamma   90.00
#
_symmetry.space_group_name_H-M   'P 1'
#
loop_
_entity.id
_entity.type
_entity.pdbx_description
1 polymer ?
#
loop_
_entity_poly.entity_id
_entity_poly.type
_entity_poly.pdbx_seq_one_letter_code
_entity_poly.pdbx_strand_id
1 'polypeptide(L)'
;MFPENYRGQTVRQISVSITKLENDYDLQLDLFDTGGWKKRKLGYVVDTIRNRYGSTALLRAVSYTSGGTALQRAQLLGGHKK
;
A
#
# COMPACT_ATOMS: atom_id res chain seq x y z
N MET A 1 -4.17 20.19 -5.73
CA MET A 1 -4.54 19.96 -4.30
C MET A 1 -3.42 20.25 -3.29
N PHE A 2 -2.24 19.60 -3.35
CA PHE A 2 -1.17 19.88 -2.37
C PHE A 2 -0.42 21.19 -2.67
N PRO A 3 0.02 21.47 -3.92
CA PRO A 3 0.71 22.72 -4.25
C PRO A 3 -0.18 23.97 -4.11
N GLU A 4 -1.50 23.82 -4.32
CA GLU A 4 -2.47 24.93 -4.22
C GLU A 4 -2.73 25.37 -2.77
N ASN A 5 -2.63 24.44 -1.82
CA ASN A 5 -3.03 24.67 -0.42
C ASN A 5 -1.85 24.74 0.55
N TYR A 6 -0.65 24.36 0.11
CA TYR A 6 0.57 24.40 0.91
C TYR A 6 1.35 25.68 0.64
N ARG A 7 1.62 26.49 1.68
CA ARG A 7 2.37 27.74 1.56
C ARG A 7 3.68 27.74 2.36
N GLY A 8 4.26 26.56 2.60
CA GLY A 8 5.56 26.42 3.27
C GLY A 8 5.51 26.31 4.81
N GLN A 9 4.33 26.16 5.41
CA GLN A 9 4.21 25.95 6.86
C GLN A 9 4.66 24.55 7.28
N THR A 10 5.05 24.35 8.55
CA THR A 10 5.33 23.00 9.06
C THR A 10 4.06 22.14 9.06
N VAL A 11 4.08 21.00 8.35
CA VAL A 11 2.96 20.03 8.33
C VAL A 11 3.19 18.94 9.37
N ARG A 12 2.25 18.77 10.31
CA ARG A 12 2.32 17.73 11.36
C ARG A 12 1.59 16.43 11.01
N GLN A 13 0.52 16.52 10.23
CA GLN A 13 -0.29 15.37 9.83
C GLN A 13 -0.85 15.59 8.42
N ILE A 14 -0.86 14.53 7.62
CA ILE A 14 -1.52 14.48 6.32
C ILE A 14 -2.53 13.34 6.38
N SER A 15 -3.80 13.64 6.09
CA SER A 15 -4.87 12.66 5.98
C SER A 15 -5.30 12.54 4.52
N VAL A 16 -5.31 11.33 3.99
CA VAL A 16 -5.80 11.04 2.64
C VAL A 16 -7.02 10.13 2.76
N SER A 17 -8.11 10.48 2.07
CA SER A 17 -9.33 9.69 2.04
C SER A 17 -9.71 9.37 0.59
N ILE A 18 -10.31 8.20 0.38
CA ILE A 18 -10.78 7.72 -0.92
C ILE A 18 -12.27 7.46 -0.78
N THR A 19 -13.09 8.06 -1.64
CA THR A 19 -14.56 8.06 -1.50
C THR A 19 -15.31 7.28 -2.58
N LYS A 20 -14.63 6.87 -3.66
CA LYS A 20 -15.23 6.16 -4.82
C LYS A 20 -14.53 4.84 -5.05
N LEU A 21 -14.62 3.95 -4.06
CA LEU A 21 -14.09 2.59 -4.18
C LEU A 21 -15.10 1.76 -4.97
N GLU A 22 -14.64 1.17 -6.07
CA GLU A 22 -15.41 0.23 -6.88
C GLU A 22 -14.77 -1.15 -6.81
N ASN A 23 -15.53 -2.17 -7.18
CA ASN A 23 -15.00 -3.53 -7.27
C ASN A 23 -13.94 -3.62 -8.37
N ASP A 24 -12.86 -4.37 -8.12
CA ASP A 24 -11.79 -4.62 -9.09
C ASP A 24 -12.24 -5.66 -10.13
N TYR A 25 -13.30 -5.39 -10.89
CA TYR A 25 -13.73 -6.26 -11.99
C TYR A 25 -12.91 -5.98 -13.26
N ASP A 26 -12.75 -4.70 -13.60
CA ASP A 26 -12.07 -4.28 -14.82
C ASP A 26 -10.60 -3.95 -14.57
N LEU A 27 -9.72 -4.45 -15.43
CA LEU A 27 -8.32 -4.05 -15.44
C LEU A 27 -8.14 -2.95 -16.49
N GLN A 28 -7.73 -1.75 -16.07
CA GLN A 28 -7.32 -0.72 -17.00
C GLN A 28 -6.09 -1.20 -17.78
N LEU A 29 -6.21 -1.24 -19.10
CA LEU A 29 -5.11 -1.62 -19.99
C LEU A 29 -4.16 -0.44 -20.19
N ASP A 30 -2.87 -0.73 -20.17
CA ASP A 30 -1.79 0.19 -20.53
C ASP A 30 -1.07 -0.39 -21.74
N LEU A 31 -0.94 0.43 -22.79
CA LEU A 31 -0.31 0.06 -24.05
C LEU A 31 1.16 -0.39 -23.86
N PHE A 32 1.81 0.07 -22.80
CA PHE A 32 3.19 -0.23 -22.47
C PHE A 32 3.34 -1.21 -21.29
N ASP A 33 2.26 -1.62 -20.62
CA ASP A 33 2.28 -2.65 -19.56
C ASP A 33 1.74 -3.99 -20.06
N THR A 34 2.59 -4.74 -20.75
CA THR A 34 2.28 -6.12 -21.19
C THR A 34 2.11 -7.11 -20.03
N GLY A 35 2.50 -6.72 -18.80
CA GLY A 35 2.48 -7.57 -17.61
C GLY A 35 1.38 -7.24 -16.60
N GLY A 36 0.49 -6.29 -16.89
CA GLY A 36 -0.50 -5.77 -15.93
C GLY A 36 -1.36 -6.89 -15.31
N TRP A 37 -1.84 -7.82 -16.13
CA TRP A 37 -2.64 -8.96 -15.66
C TRP A 37 -1.86 -9.88 -14.71
N LYS A 38 -0.58 -10.14 -14.98
CA LYS A 38 0.28 -10.98 -14.13
C LYS A 38 0.52 -10.30 -12.78
N LYS A 39 0.79 -8.99 -12.79
CA LYS A 39 0.96 -8.18 -11.58
C LYS A 39 -0.30 -8.20 -10.73
N ARG A 40 -1.48 -8.05 -11.34
CA ARG A 40 -2.77 -8.15 -10.64
C ARG A 40 -2.95 -9.52 -9.98
N LYS A 41 -2.76 -10.61 -10.73
CA LYS A 41 -2.86 -11.98 -10.18
C LYS A 41 -1.88 -12.20 -9.02
N LEU A 42 -0.64 -11.70 -9.14
CA LEU A 42 0.35 -11.76 -8.06
C LEU A 42 -0.12 -11.02 -6.81
N GLY A 43 -0.73 -9.83 -6.96
CA GLY A 43 -1.33 -9.08 -5.85
C GLY A 43 -2.32 -9.91 -5.07
N TYR A 44 -3.31 -10.49 -5.75
CA TYR A 44 -4.31 -11.38 -5.13
C TYR A 44 -3.69 -12.59 -4.41
N VAL A 45 -2.65 -13.19 -4.97
CA VAL A 45 -1.94 -14.29 -4.31
C VAL A 45 -1.26 -13.82 -3.03
N VAL A 46 -0.56 -12.68 -3.06
CA VAL A 46 0.06 -12.09 -1.86
C VAL A 46 -0.99 -11.80 -0.79
N ASP A 47 -2.13 -11.23 -1.17
CA ASP A 47 -3.21 -10.91 -0.23
C ASP A 47 -3.83 -12.18 0.36
N THR A 48 -4.01 -13.23 -0.44
CA THR A 48 -4.50 -14.53 0.03
C THR A 48 -3.56 -15.13 1.09
N ILE A 49 -2.25 -15.08 0.87
CA ILE A 49 -1.25 -15.54 1.82
C ILE A 49 -1.32 -14.74 3.13
N ARG A 50 -1.40 -13.41 3.03
CA ARG A 50 -1.47 -12.52 4.20
C ARG A 50 -2.76 -12.67 4.99
N ASN A 51 -3.88 -12.86 4.32
CA ASN A 51 -5.18 -13.09 4.96
C ASN A 51 -5.17 -14.39 5.75
N ARG A 52 -4.47 -15.42 5.26
CA ARG A 52 -4.38 -16.72 5.94
C ARG A 52 -3.35 -16.76 7.06
N TYR A 53 -2.17 -16.20 6.85
CA TYR A 53 -1.01 -16.40 7.72
C TYR A 53 -0.55 -15.13 8.47
N GLY A 54 -1.26 -14.01 8.28
CA GLY A 54 -0.95 -12.73 8.90
C GLY A 54 -0.21 -11.77 7.96
N SER A 55 -0.29 -10.48 8.29
CA SER A 55 0.21 -9.37 7.45
C SER A 55 1.72 -9.41 7.17
N THR A 56 2.50 -10.09 8.00
CA THR A 56 3.95 -10.27 7.85
C THR A 56 4.37 -11.58 7.19
N ALA A 57 3.42 -12.46 6.85
CA ALA A 57 3.74 -13.77 6.26
C ALA A 57 4.47 -13.67 4.92
N LEU A 58 4.25 -12.57 4.19
CA LEU A 58 4.97 -12.26 2.96
C LEU A 58 5.15 -10.74 2.83
N LEU A 59 6.40 -10.30 2.73
CA LEU A 59 6.77 -8.89 2.59
C LEU A 59 7.54 -8.67 1.29
N ARG A 60 7.40 -7.48 0.69
CA ARG A 60 8.21 -7.11 -0.47
C ARG A 60 9.65 -6.85 -0.02
N ALA A 61 10.63 -7.11 -0.88
CA ALA A 61 12.04 -6.86 -0.56
C ALA A 61 12.30 -5.42 -0.08
N VAL A 62 11.60 -4.43 -0.66
CA VAL A 62 11.67 -3.02 -0.23
C VAL A 62 11.28 -2.79 1.23
N SER A 63 10.52 -3.70 1.85
CA SER A 63 10.17 -3.63 3.26
C SER A 63 11.35 -3.89 4.20
N TYR A 64 12.46 -4.45 3.69
CA TYR A 64 13.68 -4.74 4.44
C TYR A 64 14.78 -3.69 4.23
N THR A 65 14.53 -2.65 3.44
CA THR A 65 15.47 -1.53 3.31
C THR A 65 15.35 -0.61 4.51
N SER A 66 16.33 0.28 4.71
CA SER A 66 16.32 1.28 5.78
C SER A 66 15.12 2.23 5.72
N GLY A 67 14.56 2.47 4.53
CA GLY A 67 13.34 3.26 4.33
C GLY A 67 12.04 2.46 4.49
N GLY A 68 12.11 1.14 4.65
CA GLY A 68 10.95 0.27 4.78
C GLY A 68 10.32 0.35 6.17
N THR A 69 9.01 0.63 6.25
CA THR A 69 8.29 0.74 7.54
C THR A 69 7.47 -0.49 7.91
N ALA A 70 7.32 -1.46 7.00
CA ALA A 70 6.37 -2.56 7.17
C ALA A 70 6.70 -3.46 8.38
N LEU A 71 7.99 -3.73 8.62
CA LEU A 71 8.44 -4.53 9.78
C LEU A 71 8.16 -3.83 11.10
N GLN A 72 8.52 -2.55 11.22
CA GLN A 72 8.26 -1.76 12.42
C GLN A 72 6.76 -1.64 12.69
N ARG A 73 5.96 -1.39 11.65
CA ARG A 73 4.50 -1.27 11.76
C ARG A 73 3.83 -2.58 12.16
N ALA A 74 4.39 -3.73 11.81
CA ALA A 74 3.86 -5.02 12.22
C ALA A 74 3.95 -5.26 13.74
N GLN A 75 4.84 -4.56 14.44
CA GLN A 75 4.95 -4.60 15.90
C GLN A 75 3.98 -3.63 16.59
N LEU A 76 3.24 -2.81 15.84
CA LEU A 76 2.32 -1.82 16.37
C LEU A 76 0.87 -2.33 16.29
N LEU A 77 0.09 -2.08 17.34
CA LEU A 77 -1.37 -2.15 17.35
C LEU A 77 -1.93 -0.73 17.42
N GLY A 78 -2.70 -0.30 16.41
CA GLY A 78 -3.30 1.04 16.41
C GLY A 78 -2.31 2.21 16.46
N GLY A 79 -1.03 1.99 16.15
CA GLY A 79 0.03 3.01 16.26
C GLY A 79 0.84 2.97 17.55
N HIS A 80 0.50 2.09 18.49
CA HIS A 80 1.23 1.86 19.74
C HIS A 80 1.94 0.51 19.72
N LYS A 81 3.05 0.35 20.46
CA LYS A 81 3.70 -0.96 20.60
C LYS A 81 2.73 -1.95 21.24
N LYS A 82 2.77 -3.19 20.76
CA LYS A 82 2.15 -4.33 21.46
C LYS A 82 2.62 -4.44 22.90
#